data_AF-A0AAW0W5K3-F1
#
_entry.id   AF-A0AAW0W5K3-F1
#
_cell.length_a   1.000
_cell.length_b   1.000
_cell.length_c   1.000
_cell.angle_alpha   90.00
_cell.angle_beta   90.00
_cell.angle_gamma   90.00
#
_symmetry.space_group_name_H-M   'P 1'
#
loop_
_entity.id
_entity.type
_entity.pdbx_description
1 polymer ?
#
loop_
_entity_poly.entity_id
_entity_poly.type
_entity_poly.pdbx_seq_one_letter_code
_entity_poly.pdbx_strand_id
1 'polypeptide(L)'
;MPIQAPQWTEFLSCPICCHEFDSGQRGPISLGCGHTVCRACLAKLQRNQCPYDQTVMRLELDQLPVNGALLSLVGAGTSAEEGELPPPPPVPTTHTRNYFMAVKCIKDLALFLKPFSGSGTNGSTSLLSRPMQRKLVTLINCQLVEDEGRARAVRAARSLGERTVTELILQHQNHQQLSANLWAAVRARGCQFLGP
;
A
#
# COMPACT_ATOMS: atom_id res chain seq x y z
N MET A 1 -10.80 -12.93 -20.98
CA MET A 1 -9.33 -12.82 -20.80
C MET A 1 -9.06 -12.27 -19.42
N PRO A 2 -8.08 -12.76 -18.65
CA PRO A 2 -7.72 -12.15 -17.38
C PRO A 2 -7.24 -10.72 -17.65
N ILE A 3 -7.85 -9.75 -16.98
CA ILE A 3 -7.48 -8.34 -17.07
C ILE A 3 -6.09 -8.19 -16.44
N GLN A 4 -5.16 -7.53 -17.14
CA GLN A 4 -3.80 -7.30 -16.63
C GLN A 4 -3.87 -6.59 -15.27
N ALA A 5 -3.10 -7.09 -14.30
CA ALA A 5 -3.04 -6.46 -12.98
C ALA A 5 -2.56 -5.01 -13.12
N PRO A 6 -3.18 -4.05 -12.39
CA PRO A 6 -2.83 -2.64 -12.50
C PRO A 6 -1.37 -2.40 -12.10
N GLN A 7 -0.72 -1.45 -12.77
CA GLN A 7 0.64 -1.04 -12.41
C GLN A 7 0.62 -0.35 -11.05
N TRP A 8 1.60 -0.67 -10.19
CA TRP A 8 1.68 -0.09 -8.85
C TRP A 8 1.88 1.43 -8.86
N THR A 9 2.29 2.01 -9.98
CA THR A 9 2.49 3.46 -10.19
C THR A 9 1.19 4.21 -10.47
N GLU A 10 0.12 3.51 -10.86
CA GLU A 10 -1.20 4.08 -11.18
C GLU A 10 -2.20 3.88 -10.03
N PHE A 11 -1.70 3.77 -8.80
CA PHE A 11 -2.46 3.43 -7.61
C PHE A 11 -3.46 4.51 -7.14
N LEU A 12 -3.47 5.68 -7.77
CA LEU A 12 -4.44 6.77 -7.52
C LEU A 12 -5.63 6.77 -8.50
N SER A 13 -5.66 5.84 -9.45
CA SER A 13 -6.71 5.72 -10.45
C SER A 13 -7.44 4.39 -10.34
N CYS A 14 -8.74 4.42 -10.60
CA CYS A 14 -9.55 3.21 -10.68
C CYS A 14 -9.12 2.40 -11.91
N PRO A 15 -8.73 1.13 -11.77
CA PRO A 15 -8.25 0.33 -12.88
C PRO A 15 -9.35 -0.20 -13.82
N ILE A 16 -10.63 0.11 -13.55
CA ILE A 16 -11.77 -0.24 -14.41
C ILE A 16 -12.19 0.94 -15.28
N CYS A 17 -12.43 2.11 -14.68
CA CYS A 17 -12.85 3.29 -15.43
C CYS A 17 -11.68 4.19 -15.85
N CYS A 18 -10.46 3.93 -15.38
CA CYS A 18 -9.25 4.71 -15.64
C CYS A 18 -9.34 6.18 -15.22
N HIS A 19 -10.23 6.51 -14.29
CA HIS A 19 -10.33 7.85 -13.71
C HIS A 19 -9.67 7.88 -12.32
N GLU A 20 -9.11 9.03 -11.96
CA GLU A 20 -8.62 9.28 -10.61
C GLU A 20 -9.74 9.11 -9.56
N PHE A 21 -9.34 8.68 -8.37
CA PHE A 21 -10.25 8.56 -7.25
C PHE A 21 -10.71 9.93 -6.74
N ASP A 22 -11.91 9.99 -6.17
CA ASP A 22 -12.46 11.20 -5.54
C ASP A 22 -13.28 10.86 -4.29
N SER A 23 -13.69 11.89 -3.54
CA SER A 23 -14.54 11.75 -2.35
C SER A 23 -16.00 11.41 -2.65
N GLY A 24 -16.40 11.33 -3.92
CA GLY A 24 -17.76 11.07 -4.37
C GLY A 24 -17.95 9.64 -4.87
N GLN A 25 -18.54 9.52 -6.06
CA GLN A 25 -18.87 8.22 -6.67
C GLN A 25 -17.62 7.41 -7.05
N ARG A 26 -16.46 8.06 -7.20
CA ARG A 26 -15.18 7.38 -7.44
C ARG A 26 -14.39 7.17 -6.15
N GLY A 27 -15.05 7.10 -4.99
CA GLY A 27 -14.44 6.69 -3.73
C GLY A 27 -13.65 5.38 -3.85
N PRO A 28 -12.36 5.33 -3.48
CA PRO A 28 -11.55 4.13 -3.59
C PRO A 28 -11.97 3.11 -2.53
N ILE A 29 -12.27 1.88 -2.95
CA ILE A 29 -12.60 0.77 -2.06
C ILE A 29 -11.54 -0.32 -2.24
N SER A 30 -10.77 -0.58 -1.19
CA SER A 30 -9.82 -1.69 -1.17
C SER A 30 -10.55 -2.99 -0.86
N LEU A 31 -10.21 -4.06 -1.58
CA LEU A 31 -10.77 -5.39 -1.40
C LEU A 31 -9.83 -6.26 -0.56
N GLY A 32 -10.38 -7.32 0.04
CA GLY A 32 -9.63 -8.33 0.78
C GLY A 32 -8.56 -9.06 -0.03
N CYS A 33 -8.51 -8.93 -1.36
CA CYS A 33 -7.42 -9.43 -2.21
C CYS A 33 -6.28 -8.42 -2.43
N GLY A 34 -6.43 -7.16 -2.01
CA GLY A 34 -5.45 -6.09 -2.15
C GLY A 34 -5.59 -5.25 -3.41
N HIS A 35 -6.60 -5.53 -4.24
CA HIS A 35 -6.99 -4.65 -5.34
C HIS A 35 -7.89 -3.52 -4.82
N THR A 36 -7.75 -2.33 -5.42
CA THR A 36 -8.59 -1.17 -5.10
C THR A 36 -9.38 -0.77 -6.34
N VAL A 37 -10.70 -0.61 -6.19
CA VAL A 37 -11.63 -0.25 -7.27
C VAL A 37 -12.56 0.83 -6.76
N CYS A 38 -13.01 1.74 -7.61
CA CYS A 38 -13.91 2.80 -7.16
C CYS A 38 -15.34 2.28 -6.89
N ARG A 39 -16.05 2.94 -5.96
CA ARG A 39 -17.40 2.55 -5.53
C ARG A 39 -18.38 2.39 -6.71
N ALA A 40 -18.41 3.34 -7.64
CA ALA A 40 -19.30 3.29 -8.81
C ALA A 40 -19.02 2.10 -9.73
N CYS A 41 -17.76 1.65 -9.85
CA CYS A 41 -17.41 0.49 -10.64
C CYS A 41 -17.75 -0.82 -9.92
N LEU A 42 -17.51 -0.90 -8.60
CA LEU A 42 -17.91 -2.07 -7.81
C LEU A 42 -19.43 -2.28 -7.82
N ALA A 43 -20.22 -1.20 -7.71
CA ALA A 43 -21.68 -1.27 -7.74
C ALA A 43 -22.26 -1.82 -9.06
N LYS A 44 -21.49 -1.78 -10.15
CA LYS A 44 -21.89 -2.30 -11.47
C LYS A 44 -21.46 -3.74 -11.72
N LEU A 45 -20.69 -4.34 -10.80
CA LEU A 45 -20.27 -5.73 -10.93
C LEU A 45 -21.47 -6.66 -10.76
N GLN A 46 -21.64 -7.57 -11.72
CA GLN A 46 -22.70 -8.59 -11.70
C GLN A 46 -22.39 -9.74 -10.73
N ARG A 47 -21.12 -9.93 -10.39
CA ARG A 47 -20.64 -10.99 -9.49
C ARG A 47 -19.94 -10.36 -8.30
N ASN A 48 -20.16 -10.94 -7.12
CA ASN A 48 -19.51 -10.52 -5.88
C ASN A 48 -18.06 -11.04 -5.80
N GLN A 49 -17.25 -10.74 -6.82
CA GLN A 49 -15.88 -11.21 -6.99
C GLN A 49 -14.99 -10.06 -7.47
N CYS A 50 -13.72 -10.10 -7.08
CA CYS A 50 -12.71 -9.21 -7.61
C CYS A 50 -12.62 -9.36 -9.14
N PRO A 51 -12.65 -8.27 -9.91
CA PRO A 51 -12.58 -8.32 -11.37
C PRO A 51 -11.21 -8.76 -11.92
N TYR A 52 -10.17 -8.82 -11.08
CA TYR A 52 -8.81 -9.16 -11.49
C TYR A 52 -8.43 -10.60 -11.17
N ASP A 53 -8.60 -11.01 -9.90
CA ASP A 53 -8.18 -12.32 -9.40
C ASP A 53 -9.34 -13.24 -9.04
N GLN A 54 -10.59 -12.79 -9.25
CA GLN A 54 -11.81 -13.56 -8.99
C GLN A 54 -12.02 -13.95 -7.51
N THR A 55 -11.25 -13.38 -6.59
CA THR A 55 -11.45 -13.57 -5.15
C THR A 55 -12.85 -13.12 -4.76
N VAL A 56 -13.60 -13.99 -4.09
CA VAL A 56 -14.96 -13.68 -3.61
C VAL A 56 -14.89 -12.57 -2.57
N MET A 57 -15.69 -11.52 -2.76
CA MET A 57 -15.85 -10.45 -1.78
C MET A 57 -16.78 -10.96 -0.68
N ARG A 58 -16.34 -10.92 0.58
CA ARG A 58 -17.11 -11.48 1.71
C ARG A 58 -18.12 -10.50 2.29
N LEU A 59 -17.84 -9.21 2.12
CA LEU A 59 -18.66 -8.12 2.63
C LEU A 59 -19.42 -7.45 1.48
N GLU A 60 -20.58 -6.90 1.79
CA GLU A 60 -21.34 -6.05 0.87
C GLU A 60 -20.63 -4.69 0.68
N LEU A 61 -20.90 -4.03 -0.45
CA LEU A 61 -20.24 -2.77 -0.80
C LEU A 61 -20.40 -1.69 0.28
N ASP A 62 -21.57 -1.59 0.92
CA ASP A 62 -21.84 -0.59 1.95
C ASP A 62 -21.16 -0.89 3.30
N GLN A 63 -20.63 -2.10 3.46
CA GLN A 63 -19.86 -2.51 4.65
C GLN A 63 -18.35 -2.26 4.46
N LEU A 64 -17.91 -2.00 3.24
CA LEU A 64 -16.50 -1.73 2.92
C LEU A 64 -16.19 -0.23 3.07
N PRO A 65 -15.22 0.14 3.92
CA PRO A 65 -14.86 1.54 4.10
C PRO A 65 -14.10 2.08 2.88
N VAL A 66 -14.28 3.38 2.63
CA VAL A 66 -13.49 4.14 1.66
C VAL A 66 -12.04 4.25 2.15
N ASN A 67 -11.09 4.04 1.23
CA ASN A 67 -9.67 4.15 1.52
C ASN A 67 -9.25 5.62 1.63
N GLY A 68 -9.37 6.16 2.84
CA GLY A 68 -9.00 7.55 3.14
C GLY A 68 -7.50 7.86 2.93
N ALA A 69 -6.62 6.86 2.97
CA ALA A 69 -5.20 7.06 2.69
C ALA A 69 -4.97 7.42 1.21
N LEU A 70 -5.65 6.76 0.28
CA LEU A 70 -5.60 7.14 -1.14
C LEU A 70 -6.27 8.50 -1.41
N LEU A 71 -7.40 8.79 -0.75
CA LEU A 71 -8.06 10.09 -0.87
C LEU A 71 -7.17 11.26 -0.41
N SER A 72 -6.37 11.06 0.64
CA SER A 72 -5.43 12.07 1.13
C SER A 72 -4.35 12.45 0.10
N LEU A 73 -4.11 11.59 -0.90
CA LEU A 73 -3.11 11.80 -1.95
C LEU A 73 -3.67 12.52 -3.17
N VAL A 74 -4.93 12.34 -3.54
CA VAL A 74 -5.55 13.02 -4.70
C VAL A 74 -6.02 14.46 -4.41
N GLY A 75 -5.64 15.05 -3.28
CA GLY A 75 -6.04 16.41 -2.91
C GLY A 75 -7.51 16.54 -2.46
N ALA A 76 -8.27 15.44 -2.48
CA ALA A 76 -9.60 15.32 -1.87
C ALA A 76 -9.48 15.11 -0.35
N GLY A 77 -8.66 15.95 0.30
CA GLY A 77 -8.50 15.97 1.74
C GLY A 77 -9.86 16.21 2.37
N THR A 78 -10.42 15.18 2.99
CA THR A 78 -11.55 15.35 3.89
C THR A 78 -11.05 16.20 5.04
N SER A 79 -11.42 17.48 5.04
CA SER A 79 -11.54 18.34 6.22
C SER A 79 -12.67 17.88 7.16
N ALA A 80 -13.10 16.61 7.05
CA ALA A 80 -14.03 15.98 7.95
C ALA A 80 -13.21 15.40 9.10
N GLU A 81 -13.42 15.95 10.29
CA GLU A 81 -12.80 15.47 11.51
C GLU A 81 -13.05 13.96 11.68
N GLU A 82 -11.98 13.17 11.63
CA GLU A 82 -12.01 11.71 11.76
C GLU A 82 -12.40 11.23 13.18
N GLY A 83 -12.82 12.16 14.05
CA GLY A 83 -13.13 11.93 15.46
C GLY A 83 -14.56 11.45 15.77
N GLU A 84 -15.51 11.56 14.84
CA GLU A 84 -16.94 11.30 15.12
C GLU A 84 -17.61 10.21 14.26
N LEU A 85 -16.93 9.68 13.23
CA LEU A 85 -17.54 8.62 12.42
C LEU A 85 -17.56 7.29 13.20
N PRO A 86 -18.74 6.63 13.31
CA PRO A 86 -18.82 5.32 13.92
C PRO A 86 -17.92 4.32 13.17
N PRO A 87 -17.36 3.32 13.86
CA PRO A 87 -16.57 2.28 13.20
C PRO A 87 -17.40 1.58 12.12
N PRO A 88 -16.77 1.09 11.03
CA PRO A 88 -17.47 0.29 10.04
C PRO A 88 -18.18 -0.89 10.73
N PRO A 89 -19.42 -1.24 10.34
CA PRO A 89 -20.22 -2.27 11.01
C PRO A 89 -19.51 -3.61 11.27
N PRO A 90 -18.63 -4.11 10.36
CA PRO A 90 -17.90 -5.36 10.60
C PRO A 90 -16.87 -5.30 11.74
N VAL A 91 -16.51 -4.11 12.24
CA VAL A 91 -15.50 -3.94 13.29
C VAL A 91 -16.16 -4.05 14.67
N PRO A 92 -15.80 -5.04 15.51
CA PRO A 92 -16.33 -5.15 16.86
C PRO A 92 -15.98 -3.93 17.72
N THR A 93 -16.90 -3.52 18.60
CA THR A 93 -16.72 -2.37 19.51
C THR A 93 -15.49 -2.50 20.40
N THR A 94 -15.12 -3.73 20.78
CA THR A 94 -13.91 -4.05 21.56
C THR A 94 -12.61 -3.78 20.81
N HIS A 95 -12.65 -3.68 19.48
CA HIS A 95 -11.48 -3.49 18.61
C HIS A 95 -11.49 -2.15 17.88
N THR A 96 -12.50 -1.31 18.07
CA THR A 96 -12.65 0.00 17.43
C THR A 96 -11.41 0.88 17.59
N ARG A 97 -10.85 0.97 18.80
CA ARG A 97 -9.63 1.76 19.06
C ARG A 97 -8.46 1.28 18.22
N ASN A 98 -8.21 -0.04 18.19
CA ASN A 98 -7.09 -0.63 17.46
C ASN A 98 -7.26 -0.43 15.95
N TYR A 99 -8.49 -0.55 15.45
CA TYR A 99 -8.82 -0.30 14.05
C TYR A 99 -8.48 1.14 13.65
N PHE A 100 -8.98 2.15 14.39
CA PHE A 100 -8.72 3.55 14.07
C PHE A 100 -7.23 3.92 14.19
N MET A 101 -6.53 3.39 15.19
CA MET A 101 -5.08 3.57 15.29
C MET A 101 -4.35 3.00 14.07
N ALA A 102 -4.71 1.79 13.62
CA ALA A 102 -4.10 1.18 12.44
C ALA A 102 -4.39 1.97 11.16
N VAL A 103 -5.64 2.42 10.96
CA VAL A 103 -6.02 3.27 9.82
C VAL A 103 -5.23 4.57 9.83
N LYS A 104 -5.12 5.24 10.99
CA LYS A 104 -4.35 6.47 11.14
C LYS A 104 -2.88 6.27 10.77
N CYS A 105 -2.23 5.22 11.29
CA CYS A 105 -0.83 4.92 10.96
C CYS A 105 -0.62 4.70 9.45
N ILE A 106 -1.54 3.99 8.78
CA ILE A 106 -1.46 3.77 7.33
C ILE A 106 -1.64 5.09 6.56
N LYS A 107 -2.57 5.97 6.99
CA LYS A 107 -2.74 7.31 6.40
C LYS A 107 -1.48 8.16 6.57
N ASP A 108 -0.90 8.20 7.76
CA ASP A 108 0.32 8.96 8.04
C ASP A 108 1.48 8.46 7.15
N LEU A 109 1.63 7.14 7.00
CA LEU A 109 2.61 6.56 6.09
C LEU A 109 2.33 6.90 4.63
N ALA A 110 1.07 6.96 4.21
CA ALA A 110 0.71 7.27 2.83
C ALA A 110 1.21 8.66 2.40
N LEU A 111 1.30 9.63 3.31
CA LEU A 111 1.78 10.99 3.00
C LEU A 111 3.19 11.02 2.41
N PHE A 112 4.04 10.01 2.67
CA PHE A 112 5.36 9.88 2.03
C PHE A 112 5.28 9.61 0.51
N LEU A 113 4.10 9.29 -0.02
CA LEU A 113 3.84 9.10 -1.46
C LEU A 113 3.32 10.37 -2.17
N LYS A 114 3.10 11.49 -1.47
CA LYS A 114 2.61 12.75 -2.06
C LYS A 114 3.37 13.26 -3.32
N PRO A 115 4.67 13.02 -3.51
CA PRO A 115 5.34 13.39 -4.75
C PRO A 115 4.76 12.74 -6.02
N PHE A 116 3.88 11.74 -5.91
CA PHE A 116 3.12 11.16 -7.03
C PHE A 116 1.85 11.95 -7.41
N SER A 117 1.36 12.85 -6.56
CA SER A 117 0.04 13.49 -6.68
C SER A 117 -0.06 14.65 -7.68
N GLY A 118 0.92 14.84 -8.58
CA GLY A 118 0.80 15.79 -9.68
C GLY A 118 0.56 17.25 -9.26
N SER A 119 1.55 17.89 -8.65
CA SER A 119 1.78 19.32 -8.86
C SER A 119 3.17 19.48 -9.45
N GLY A 120 3.24 19.97 -10.69
CA GLY A 120 4.42 20.05 -11.57
C GLY A 120 5.60 20.87 -11.05
N THR A 121 6.10 20.55 -9.87
CA THR A 121 7.39 21.01 -9.36
C THR A 121 8.45 20.00 -9.78
N ASN A 122 9.05 20.27 -10.93
CA ASN A 122 10.27 19.63 -11.39
C ASN A 122 11.30 19.57 -10.24
N GLY A 123 11.58 18.37 -9.74
CA GLY A 123 12.81 18.10 -8.98
C GLY A 123 12.67 17.65 -7.53
N SER A 124 11.48 17.42 -6.96
CA SER A 124 11.43 16.78 -5.63
C SER A 124 11.80 15.30 -5.76
N THR A 125 13.03 14.96 -5.38
CA THR A 125 13.42 13.57 -5.19
C THR A 125 12.53 12.98 -4.10
N SER A 126 11.79 11.92 -4.43
CA SER A 126 10.97 11.26 -3.42
C SER A 126 11.85 10.82 -2.25
N LEU A 127 11.39 11.10 -1.03
CA LEU A 127 12.07 10.68 0.21
C LEU A 127 12.28 9.17 0.27
N LEU A 128 11.39 8.41 -0.36
CA LEU A 128 11.43 6.95 -0.37
C LEU A 128 11.98 6.43 -1.70
N SER A 129 12.78 5.37 -1.63
CA SER A 129 13.19 4.62 -2.81
C SER A 129 11.99 3.99 -3.53
N ARG A 130 12.09 3.71 -4.83
CA ARG A 130 11.03 2.99 -5.58
C ARG A 130 10.63 1.65 -4.93
N PRO A 131 11.57 0.79 -4.48
CA PRO A 131 11.23 -0.42 -3.73
C PRO A 131 10.41 -0.16 -2.47
N MET A 132 10.72 0.91 -1.73
CA MET A 132 10.00 1.29 -0.52
C MET A 132 8.59 1.80 -0.85
N GLN A 133 8.46 2.68 -1.85
CA GLN A 133 7.17 3.19 -2.34
C GLN A 133 6.24 2.05 -2.75
N ARG A 134 6.72 1.07 -3.52
CA ARG A 134 5.92 -0.08 -3.95
C ARG A 134 5.39 -0.91 -2.77
N LYS A 135 6.22 -1.14 -1.75
CA LYS A 135 5.82 -1.86 -0.53
C LYS A 135 4.82 -1.05 0.29
N LEU A 136 4.96 0.28 0.31
CA LEU A 136 4.03 1.17 0.98
C LEU A 136 2.65 1.20 0.28
N VAL A 137 2.61 1.27 -1.05
CA VAL A 137 1.37 1.13 -1.83
C VAL A 137 0.68 -0.22 -1.53
N THR A 138 1.47 -1.30 -1.38
CA THR A 138 0.93 -2.61 -1.00
C THR A 138 0.25 -2.57 0.37
N LEU A 139 0.83 -1.88 1.36
CA LEU A 139 0.22 -1.71 2.68
C LEU A 139 -1.07 -0.88 2.61
N ILE A 140 -1.05 0.23 1.87
CA ILE A 140 -2.18 1.16 1.75
C ILE A 140 -3.42 0.48 1.15
N ASN A 141 -3.24 -0.46 0.22
CA ASN A 141 -4.33 -1.20 -0.41
C ASN A 141 -4.89 -2.36 0.44
N CYS A 142 -4.47 -2.52 1.70
CA CYS A 142 -4.99 -3.57 2.57
C CYS A 142 -6.32 -3.16 3.22
N GLN A 143 -7.35 -4.01 3.06
CA GLN A 143 -8.68 -3.79 3.66
C GLN A 143 -8.75 -4.31 5.10
N LEU A 144 -8.64 -3.41 6.09
CA LEU A 144 -8.49 -3.81 7.50
C LEU A 144 -9.76 -4.39 8.15
N VAL A 145 -10.94 -4.19 7.56
CA VAL A 145 -12.18 -4.80 8.09
C VAL A 145 -12.26 -6.29 7.79
N GLU A 146 -11.50 -6.78 6.80
CA GLU A 146 -11.48 -8.20 6.41
C GLU A 146 -10.27 -8.93 6.98
N ASP A 147 -10.45 -10.20 7.38
CA ASP A 147 -9.38 -11.05 7.93
C ASP A 147 -8.18 -11.17 6.98
N GLU A 148 -8.45 -11.43 5.70
CA GLU A 148 -7.41 -11.56 4.68
C GLU A 148 -6.66 -10.24 4.45
N GLY A 149 -7.39 -9.11 4.50
CA GLY A 149 -6.78 -7.80 4.39
C GLY A 149 -5.88 -7.46 5.58
N ARG A 150 -6.26 -7.84 6.81
CA ARG A 150 -5.39 -7.73 7.99
C ARG A 150 -4.16 -8.62 7.89
N ALA A 151 -4.32 -9.87 7.46
CA ALA A 151 -3.19 -10.77 7.24
C ALA A 151 -2.21 -10.22 6.20
N ARG A 152 -2.72 -9.63 5.10
CA ARG A 152 -1.89 -8.98 4.09
C ARG A 152 -1.22 -7.70 4.62
N ALA A 153 -1.90 -6.91 5.45
CA ALA A 153 -1.32 -5.73 6.09
C ALA A 153 -0.11 -6.08 6.97
N VAL A 154 -0.21 -7.15 7.77
CA VAL A 154 0.92 -7.62 8.60
C VAL A 154 2.11 -8.06 7.73
N ARG A 155 1.85 -8.81 6.64
CA ARG A 155 2.90 -9.19 5.67
C ARG A 155 3.54 -7.97 5.01
N ALA A 156 2.74 -6.98 4.62
CA ALA A 156 3.23 -5.74 4.03
C ALA A 156 4.06 -4.90 5.02
N ALA A 157 3.61 -4.79 6.27
CA ALA A 157 4.33 -4.11 7.34
C ALA A 157 5.69 -4.75 7.63
N ARG A 158 5.74 -6.09 7.74
CA ARG A 158 7.01 -6.84 7.85
C ARG A 158 7.93 -6.55 6.66
N SER A 159 7.38 -6.63 5.44
CA SER A 159 8.15 -6.37 4.23
C SER A 159 8.69 -4.93 4.17
N LEU A 160 7.97 -3.94 4.70
CA LEU A 160 8.45 -2.56 4.83
C LEU A 160 9.62 -2.51 5.81
N GLY A 161 9.48 -3.11 6.99
CA GLY A 161 10.53 -3.15 8.01
C GLY A 161 11.83 -3.79 7.50
N GLU A 162 11.75 -4.96 6.85
CA GLU A 162 12.91 -5.64 6.24
C GLU A 162 13.60 -4.76 5.20
N ARG A 163 12.80 -4.03 4.39
CA ARG A 163 13.36 -3.12 3.40
C ARG A 163 14.02 -1.90 4.05
N THR A 164 13.43 -1.35 5.11
CA THR A 164 13.99 -0.21 5.86
C THR A 164 15.35 -0.59 6.43
N VAL A 165 15.48 -1.74 7.07
CA VAL A 165 16.75 -2.25 7.60
C VAL A 165 17.78 -2.37 6.48
N THR A 166 17.40 -2.94 5.34
CA THR A 166 18.31 -3.07 4.18
C THR A 166 18.79 -1.71 3.68
N GLU A 167 17.91 -0.72 3.58
CA GLU A 167 18.30 0.62 3.13
C GLU A 167 19.23 1.32 4.12
N LEU A 168 18.98 1.18 5.43
CA LEU A 168 19.88 1.71 6.46
C LEU A 168 21.27 1.05 6.43
N ILE A 169 21.34 -0.27 6.21
CA ILE A 169 22.62 -0.98 6.04
C ILE A 169 23.37 -0.43 4.83
N LEU A 170 22.68 -0.27 3.69
CA LEU A 170 23.29 0.23 2.46
C LEU A 170 23.83 1.66 2.61
N GLN A 171 23.19 2.52 3.41
CA GLN A 171 23.71 3.88 3.68
C GLN A 171 25.05 3.87 4.41
N HIS A 172 25.32 2.86 5.24
CA HIS A 172 26.58 2.74 5.99
C HIS A 172 27.62 1.85 5.28
N GLN A 173 27.24 1.23 4.16
CA GLN A 173 28.09 0.30 3.44
C GLN A 173 29.00 1.03 2.44
N ASN A 174 30.32 0.92 2.61
CA ASN A 174 31.25 1.46 1.63
C ASN A 174 31.28 0.59 0.36
N HIS A 175 30.62 1.08 -0.70
CA HIS A 175 30.56 0.39 -2.00
C HIS A 175 31.93 0.16 -2.65
N GLN A 176 32.90 1.05 -2.47
CA GLN A 176 34.23 0.90 -3.07
C GLN A 176 35.03 -0.26 -2.46
N GLN A 177 34.77 -0.57 -1.19
CA GLN A 177 35.47 -1.62 -0.45
C GLN A 177 34.65 -2.92 -0.34
N LEU A 178 33.46 -2.99 -0.94
CA LEU A 178 32.56 -4.13 -0.77
C LEU A 178 33.22 -5.46 -1.17
N SER A 179 33.83 -5.53 -2.36
CA SER A 179 34.50 -6.74 -2.82
C SER A 179 35.70 -7.10 -1.94
N ALA A 180 36.47 -6.11 -1.49
CA ALA A 180 37.61 -6.34 -0.60
C ALA A 180 37.16 -6.92 0.75
N ASN A 181 36.12 -6.36 1.33
CA ASN A 181 35.51 -6.83 2.59
C ASN A 181 34.93 -8.23 2.44
N LEU A 182 34.25 -8.52 1.32
CA LEU A 182 33.73 -9.85 1.01
C LEU A 182 34.86 -10.89 0.97
N TRP A 183 35.92 -10.64 0.21
CA TRP A 183 37.01 -11.60 0.07
C TRP A 183 37.85 -11.75 1.33
N ALA A 184 38.01 -10.68 2.13
CA ALA A 184 38.60 -10.77 3.45
C ALA A 184 37.78 -11.69 4.37
N ALA A 185 36.44 -11.57 4.37
CA ALA A 185 35.55 -12.42 5.16
C ALA A 185 35.54 -13.89 4.71
N VAL A 186 35.69 -14.16 3.40
CA VAL A 186 35.81 -15.53 2.85
C VAL A 186 37.12 -16.17 3.31
N ARG A 187 38.25 -15.48 3.15
CA ARG A 187 39.57 -15.98 3.56
C ARG A 187 39.69 -16.19 5.07
N ALA A 188 39.08 -15.32 5.87
CA ALA A 188 39.04 -15.47 7.33
C ALA A 188 38.32 -16.76 7.80
N ARG A 189 37.57 -17.42 6.91
CA ARG A 189 36.90 -18.71 7.15
C ARG A 189 37.65 -19.90 6.53
N GLY A 190 38.88 -19.72 6.07
CA GLY A 190 39.67 -20.77 5.43
C GLY A 190 39.21 -21.11 4.01
N CYS A 191 38.34 -20.29 3.41
CA CYS A 191 37.85 -20.48 2.05
C CYS A 191 38.57 -19.57 1.05
N GLN A 192 38.52 -19.90 -0.24
CA GLN A 192 39.09 -19.09 -1.32
C GLN A 192 38.22 -19.13 -2.56
N PHE A 193 38.17 -18.02 -3.29
CA PHE A 193 37.54 -17.89 -4.61
C PHE A 193 38.62 -17.53 -5.64
N LEU A 194 38.76 -18.34 -6.69
CA LEU A 194 39.84 -18.21 -7.70
C LEU A 194 39.42 -17.41 -8.95
N GLY A 195 38.19 -16.91 -8.98
CA GLY A 195 37.60 -16.26 -10.15
C GLY A 195 36.45 -17.07 -10.73
N PRO A 196 35.61 -16.43 -11.57
CA PRO A 196 34.64 -17.13 -12.41
C PRO A 196 35.31 -18.09 -13.41
#